data_AF-A0AAN7JKD9-F1
#
_entry.id   AF-A0AAN7JKD9-F1
#
_cell.length_a   1.000
_cell.length_b   1.000
_cell.length_c   1.000
_cell.angle_alpha   90.00
_cell.angle_beta   90.00
_cell.angle_gamma   90.00
#
_symmetry.space_group_name_H-M   'P 1'
#
loop_
_entity.id
_entity.type
_entity.pdbx_description
1 polymer ?
#
loop_
_entity_poly.entity_id
_entity_poly.type
_entity_poly.pdbx_seq_one_letter_code
_entity_poly.pdbx_strand_id
1 'polypeptide(L)'
;MASLASSTLNFMSRSIPSSCSSSKMMTRSALRLPQLFNVRSTKKQLVQELDMRNGHHAAPVQQLLDLSNRVKVAVDVPRESMAVSVSAVEQQMYSLLEAVLDRVEMHKNIGEQRDNWNTLLLNSINMMTLTATALAGLAAGGEAPVAVKVSSTILFTASTGMLLVMNKIQPSQLAEEQRNAVRLFKQIESEIRSVIAMRAPTEVDVEVMMERVLALDRAYPLPLLGSMLEKFPKSFEPATWWPRTTVSKTSASTVAKKKKTSTGEMKNGWSEDLEVEMRAIADVLKKKDEEDYLRLGSIALKASKVLAVSGPALTGLAAVASVFAAAGSSGGAVAAALTAATAGSLAAAMNTFEHGGQVGMVVEMYRNCGGVFRLLEESIETTLEESDVEMRENGEMFERKVALKLGRSLSQLRELAVKSIYSDITGVEMEEFGSKLF
;
A
#
# COMPACT_ATOMS: atom_id res chain seq x y z
N MET A 1 -10.17 -64.22 23.12
CA MET A 1 -8.92 -64.37 22.32
C MET A 1 -9.21 -63.95 20.88
N ALA A 2 -8.18 -63.42 20.21
CA ALA A 2 -8.13 -62.85 18.85
C ALA A 2 -8.88 -63.68 17.76
N SER A 3 -9.23 -63.20 16.57
CA SER A 3 -8.47 -62.35 15.64
C SER A 3 -9.33 -61.88 14.44
N LEU A 4 -8.71 -61.00 13.64
CA LEU A 4 -9.18 -60.23 12.48
C LEU A 4 -9.70 -61.03 11.26
N ALA A 5 -10.55 -60.39 10.44
CA ALA A 5 -10.48 -60.47 8.97
C ALA A 5 -11.21 -59.30 8.28
N SER A 6 -10.56 -58.75 7.26
CA SER A 6 -10.93 -57.62 6.37
C SER A 6 -12.23 -57.80 5.58
N SER A 7 -12.81 -56.67 5.13
CA SER A 7 -13.66 -56.65 3.93
C SER A 7 -13.47 -55.35 3.12
N THR A 8 -13.06 -55.53 1.88
CA THR A 8 -13.18 -54.63 0.72
C THR A 8 -14.65 -54.41 0.35
N LEU A 9 -15.02 -53.21 -0.14
CA LEU A 9 -16.32 -52.99 -0.80
C LEU A 9 -16.19 -52.27 -2.13
N ASN A 10 -16.96 -52.82 -3.07
CA ASN A 10 -17.01 -52.56 -4.50
C ASN A 10 -17.88 -51.36 -4.90
N PHE A 11 -17.58 -50.91 -6.11
CA PHE A 11 -18.33 -50.04 -7.02
C PHE A 11 -19.84 -50.28 -7.08
N MET A 12 -20.59 -49.18 -7.31
CA MET A 12 -21.86 -49.22 -8.03
C MET A 12 -21.86 -48.23 -9.20
N SER A 13 -22.12 -48.79 -10.38
CA SER A 13 -22.39 -48.13 -11.65
C SER A 13 -23.80 -47.53 -11.69
N ARG A 14 -23.97 -46.43 -12.42
CA ARG A 14 -25.29 -45.93 -12.84
C ARG A 14 -25.28 -45.66 -14.34
N SER A 15 -26.21 -46.33 -15.01
CA SER A 15 -26.43 -46.37 -16.45
C SER A 15 -27.21 -45.14 -16.96
N ILE A 16 -26.88 -44.63 -18.15
CA ILE A 16 -27.69 -43.68 -18.93
C ILE A 16 -27.74 -44.20 -20.38
N PRO A 17 -28.88 -44.12 -21.08
CA PRO A 17 -29.11 -44.86 -22.32
C PRO A 17 -28.64 -44.14 -23.58
N SER A 18 -28.45 -44.96 -24.60
CA SER A 18 -28.02 -44.67 -25.96
C SER A 18 -29.13 -44.06 -26.84
N SER A 19 -28.71 -43.20 -27.78
CA SER A 19 -29.32 -43.11 -29.10
C SER A 19 -28.29 -42.63 -30.11
N CYS A 20 -28.07 -43.45 -31.13
CA CYS A 20 -27.14 -43.24 -32.22
C CYS A 20 -27.80 -42.39 -33.32
N SER A 21 -27.06 -41.43 -33.87
CA SER A 21 -27.17 -41.09 -35.29
C SER A 21 -25.83 -40.64 -35.83
N SER A 22 -25.32 -41.42 -36.77
CA SER A 22 -24.11 -41.19 -37.53
C SER A 22 -24.43 -40.20 -38.66
N SER A 23 -23.75 -39.06 -38.70
CA SER A 23 -23.54 -38.34 -39.97
C SER A 23 -22.05 -38.05 -40.11
N LYS A 24 -21.46 -38.65 -41.14
CA LYS A 24 -20.11 -38.34 -41.61
C LYS A 24 -20.20 -37.01 -42.36
N MET A 25 -19.70 -35.93 -41.78
CA MET A 25 -19.46 -34.69 -42.50
C MET A 25 -17.97 -34.34 -42.43
N MET A 26 -17.24 -34.68 -43.49
CA MET A 26 -15.95 -34.08 -43.77
C MET A 26 -16.16 -32.58 -43.96
N THR A 27 -15.66 -31.78 -43.04
CA THR A 27 -15.47 -30.34 -43.25
C THR A 27 -13.98 -30.06 -43.30
N ARG A 28 -13.47 -29.95 -44.53
CA ARG A 28 -12.24 -29.21 -44.81
C ARG A 28 -12.57 -27.73 -44.64
N SER A 29 -11.99 -27.08 -43.66
CA SER A 29 -11.93 -25.62 -43.57
C SER A 29 -10.47 -25.20 -43.53
N ALA A 30 -10.05 -24.57 -44.63
CA ALA A 30 -8.72 -24.03 -44.84
C ALA A 30 -8.40 -22.93 -43.81
N LEU A 31 -7.25 -23.05 -43.17
CA LEU A 31 -6.57 -21.94 -42.49
C LEU A 31 -6.25 -20.86 -43.53
N ARG A 32 -7.08 -19.81 -43.59
CA ARG A 32 -6.68 -18.54 -44.21
C ARG A 32 -6.04 -17.68 -43.13
N LEU A 33 -4.70 -17.60 -43.17
CA LEU A 33 -3.97 -16.51 -42.52
C LEU A 33 -4.41 -15.18 -43.16
N PRO A 34 -4.78 -14.15 -42.38
CA PRO A 34 -4.85 -12.81 -42.91
C PRO A 34 -3.43 -12.30 -43.16
N GLN A 35 -3.18 -11.86 -44.40
CA GLN A 35 -1.99 -11.10 -44.76
C GLN A 35 -1.90 -9.84 -43.90
N LEU A 36 -0.67 -9.49 -43.54
CA LEU A 36 -0.28 -8.27 -42.83
C LEU A 36 -0.78 -7.03 -43.59
N PHE A 37 -1.74 -6.31 -43.00
CA PHE A 37 -2.10 -4.96 -43.43
C PHE A 37 -1.31 -3.93 -42.62
N ASN A 38 -0.43 -3.24 -43.33
CA ASN A 38 0.25 -2.03 -42.89
C ASN A 38 -0.79 -0.89 -42.80
N VAL A 39 -1.09 -0.39 -41.59
CA VAL A 39 -2.05 0.71 -41.39
C VAL A 39 -1.36 1.92 -40.76
N ARG A 40 -1.22 2.93 -41.62
CA ARG A 40 -0.87 4.32 -41.34
C ARG A 40 -1.93 4.95 -40.42
N SER A 41 -1.46 5.71 -39.44
CA SER A 41 -2.26 6.43 -38.44
C SER A 41 -3.43 7.24 -39.03
N THR A 42 -4.66 6.96 -38.58
CA THR A 42 -5.83 7.85 -38.73
C THR A 42 -6.56 7.99 -37.38
N LYS A 43 -6.10 8.94 -36.56
CA LYS A 43 -6.64 9.25 -35.21
C LYS A 43 -8.00 9.96 -35.18
N LYS A 44 -8.73 10.11 -36.30
CA LYS A 44 -9.92 10.98 -36.34
C LYS A 44 -11.28 10.27 -36.43
N GLN A 45 -11.33 8.95 -36.57
CA GLN A 45 -12.60 8.25 -36.82
C GLN A 45 -13.12 7.40 -35.65
N LEU A 46 -12.29 7.17 -34.62
CA LEU A 46 -12.64 6.39 -33.41
C LEU A 46 -13.29 7.23 -32.29
N VAL A 47 -13.29 8.56 -32.44
CA VAL A 47 -13.90 9.49 -31.46
C VAL A 47 -15.41 9.63 -31.68
N GLN A 48 -15.92 9.30 -32.87
CA GLN A 48 -17.32 9.56 -33.22
C GLN A 48 -18.27 8.37 -32.96
N GLU A 49 -17.75 7.17 -32.69
CA GLU A 49 -18.55 5.95 -32.53
C GLU A 49 -18.78 5.55 -31.06
N LEU A 50 -18.07 6.16 -30.12
CA LEU A 50 -18.25 5.94 -28.68
C LEU A 50 -19.29 6.87 -28.04
N ASP A 51 -19.80 7.86 -28.78
CA ASP A 51 -20.69 8.91 -28.25
C ASP A 51 -22.18 8.55 -28.31
N MET A 52 -22.55 7.41 -28.92
CA MET A 52 -23.96 7.03 -29.15
C MET A 52 -24.48 5.89 -28.26
N ARG A 53 -23.70 5.39 -27.28
CA ARG A 53 -24.08 4.13 -26.60
C ARG A 53 -23.82 4.01 -25.10
N ASN A 54 -23.85 5.08 -24.32
CA ASN A 54 -24.06 4.96 -22.86
C ASN A 54 -24.75 6.20 -22.29
N GLY A 55 -26.08 6.12 -22.17
CA GLY A 55 -26.89 7.06 -21.40
C GLY A 55 -26.97 6.68 -19.93
N HIS A 56 -27.01 7.71 -19.08
CA HIS A 56 -27.31 7.74 -17.63
C HIS A 56 -26.11 7.62 -16.66
N HIS A 57 -25.39 8.74 -16.47
CA HIS A 57 -25.39 9.55 -15.23
C HIS A 57 -24.14 10.45 -15.21
N ALA A 58 -24.24 11.63 -15.84
CA ALA A 58 -23.27 12.71 -15.69
C ALA A 58 -24.03 14.04 -15.59
N ALA A 59 -24.44 14.40 -14.37
CA ALA A 59 -25.03 15.71 -14.07
C ALA A 59 -24.53 16.11 -12.68
N PRO A 60 -23.47 16.96 -12.63
CA PRO A 60 -23.72 18.34 -12.19
C PRO A 60 -22.88 19.42 -12.90
N VAL A 61 -22.04 19.08 -13.89
CA VAL A 61 -21.09 20.05 -14.49
C VAL A 61 -21.73 20.89 -15.61
N GLN A 62 -22.60 20.30 -16.44
CA GLN A 62 -23.23 21.03 -17.56
C GLN A 62 -24.22 22.11 -17.09
N GLN A 63 -24.91 21.87 -15.97
CA GLN A 63 -25.90 22.78 -15.40
C GLN A 63 -25.24 24.05 -14.80
N LEU A 64 -23.96 23.96 -14.41
CA LEU A 64 -23.16 25.07 -13.87
C LEU A 64 -22.62 25.99 -14.99
N LEU A 65 -22.33 25.44 -16.17
CA LEU A 65 -21.92 26.22 -17.35
C LEU A 65 -23.08 26.99 -17.99
N ASP A 66 -24.31 26.46 -17.95
CA ASP A 66 -25.49 27.14 -18.49
C ASP A 66 -25.99 28.28 -17.59
N LEU A 67 -25.76 28.22 -16.28
CA LEU A 67 -26.02 29.32 -15.35
C LEU A 67 -25.05 30.50 -15.56
N SER A 68 -23.81 30.23 -15.97
CA SER A 68 -22.79 31.25 -16.24
C SER A 68 -23.09 32.05 -17.52
N ASN A 69 -23.71 31.44 -18.52
CA ASN A 69 -24.00 32.09 -19.81
C ASN A 69 -25.32 32.89 -19.83
N ARG A 70 -26.24 32.67 -18.89
CA ARG A 70 -27.54 33.39 -18.84
C ARG A 70 -27.51 34.75 -18.11
N VAL A 71 -26.40 35.14 -17.50
CA VAL A 71 -26.30 36.41 -16.73
C VAL A 71 -25.71 37.56 -17.57
N LYS A 72 -25.32 37.33 -18.83
CA LYS A 72 -24.84 38.40 -19.73
C LYS A 72 -25.97 39.03 -20.56
N VAL A 73 -26.93 39.71 -19.92
CA VAL A 73 -27.75 40.74 -20.59
C VAL A 73 -27.98 41.93 -19.65
N ALA A 74 -27.24 43.00 -19.96
CA ALA A 74 -27.44 44.42 -19.64
C ALA A 74 -28.30 44.83 -18.42
N VAL A 75 -27.64 45.29 -17.36
CA VAL A 75 -28.07 46.47 -16.59
C VAL A 75 -26.84 47.31 -16.30
N ASP A 76 -26.83 48.51 -16.85
CA ASP A 76 -25.81 49.54 -16.73
C ASP A 76 -25.93 50.19 -15.34
N VAL A 77 -24.97 49.95 -14.44
CA VAL A 77 -24.88 50.59 -13.11
C VAL A 77 -23.42 51.00 -12.90
N PRO A 78 -23.13 52.21 -12.37
CA PRO A 78 -21.80 52.79 -12.39
C PRO A 78 -20.76 51.89 -11.72
N ARG A 79 -19.64 51.74 -12.43
CA ARG A 79 -18.40 51.07 -12.07
C ARG A 79 -17.85 51.59 -10.74
N GLU A 80 -18.24 50.96 -9.63
CA GLU A 80 -17.40 50.89 -8.43
C GLU A 80 -16.60 49.59 -8.48
N SER A 81 -15.28 49.76 -8.52
CA SER A 81 -14.29 48.70 -8.53
C SER A 81 -14.32 47.90 -7.23
N MET A 82 -14.93 46.72 -7.24
CA MET A 82 -14.59 45.64 -6.30
C MET A 82 -13.89 44.51 -7.05
N ALA A 83 -12.70 44.78 -7.55
CA ALA A 83 -11.72 43.72 -7.69
C ALA A 83 -11.22 43.41 -6.27
N VAL A 84 -11.83 42.42 -5.62
CA VAL A 84 -11.24 41.83 -4.41
C VAL A 84 -9.91 41.25 -4.86
N SER A 85 -8.82 41.95 -4.58
CA SER A 85 -7.47 41.48 -4.83
C SER A 85 -7.21 40.32 -3.89
N VAL A 86 -7.55 39.10 -4.33
CA VAL A 86 -7.06 37.86 -3.71
C VAL A 86 -5.55 38.03 -3.60
N SER A 87 -5.03 37.97 -2.38
CA SER A 87 -3.61 38.20 -2.15
C SER A 87 -2.80 37.15 -2.93
N ALA A 88 -1.63 37.52 -3.45
CA ALA A 88 -0.80 36.57 -4.23
C ALA A 88 -0.53 35.26 -3.46
N VAL A 89 -0.43 35.36 -2.13
CA VAL A 89 -0.25 34.23 -1.19
C VAL A 89 -1.45 33.29 -1.18
N GLU A 90 -2.67 33.84 -1.20
CA GLU A 90 -3.90 33.05 -1.26
C GLU A 90 -4.01 32.29 -2.60
N GLN A 91 -3.63 32.92 -3.71
CA GLN A 91 -3.54 32.24 -5.02
C GLN A 91 -2.52 31.10 -5.01
N GLN A 92 -1.35 31.31 -4.39
CA GLN A 92 -0.34 30.26 -4.25
C GLN A 92 -0.87 29.09 -3.42
N MET A 93 -1.55 29.35 -2.31
CA MET A 93 -2.16 28.29 -1.47
C MET A 93 -3.20 27.47 -2.25
N TYR A 94 -4.03 28.10 -3.07
CA TYR A 94 -4.96 27.40 -3.95
C TYR A 94 -4.26 26.58 -5.04
N SER A 95 -3.18 27.11 -5.64
CA SER A 95 -2.40 26.34 -6.62
C SER A 95 -1.73 25.12 -6.00
N LEU A 96 -1.28 25.23 -4.74
CA LEU A 96 -0.75 24.12 -3.97
C LEU A 96 -1.83 23.08 -3.67
N LEU A 97 -3.04 23.52 -3.30
CA LEU A 97 -4.18 22.63 -3.09
C LEU A 97 -4.53 21.84 -4.35
N GLU A 98 -4.58 22.50 -5.51
CA GLU A 98 -4.83 21.83 -6.80
C GLU A 98 -3.74 20.78 -7.09
N ALA A 99 -2.47 21.13 -6.87
CA ALA A 99 -1.37 20.21 -7.06
C ALA A 99 -1.38 19.03 -6.05
N VAL A 100 -1.91 19.22 -4.84
CA VAL A 100 -2.11 18.14 -3.86
C VAL A 100 -3.25 17.22 -4.29
N LEU A 101 -4.36 17.78 -4.78
CA LEU A 101 -5.50 17.02 -5.29
C LEU A 101 -5.10 16.13 -6.48
N ASP A 102 -4.31 16.67 -7.40
CA ASP A 102 -3.76 15.89 -8.53
C ASP A 102 -2.89 14.72 -8.04
N ARG A 103 -2.02 14.95 -7.04
CA ARG A 103 -1.22 13.88 -6.41
C ARG A 103 -2.08 12.82 -5.73
N VAL A 104 -3.16 13.21 -5.05
CA VAL A 104 -4.11 12.25 -4.45
C VAL A 104 -4.69 11.33 -5.52
N GLU A 105 -5.14 11.88 -6.65
CA GLU A 105 -5.68 11.11 -7.76
C GLU A 105 -4.61 10.22 -8.41
N MET A 106 -3.42 10.77 -8.65
CA MET A 106 -2.29 10.05 -9.23
C MET A 106 -1.86 8.86 -8.36
N HIS A 107 -1.62 9.06 -7.06
CA HIS A 107 -1.26 7.95 -6.16
C HIS A 107 -2.37 6.92 -6.05
N LYS A 108 -3.65 7.34 -6.07
CA LYS A 108 -4.78 6.41 -6.06
C LYS A 108 -4.78 5.53 -7.30
N ASN A 109 -4.69 6.13 -8.49
CA ASN A 109 -4.68 5.41 -9.77
C ASN A 109 -3.48 4.46 -9.87
N ILE A 110 -2.31 4.89 -9.43
CA ILE A 110 -1.09 4.06 -9.42
C ILE A 110 -1.21 2.91 -8.41
N GLY A 111 -1.81 3.15 -7.23
CA GLY A 111 -2.13 2.11 -6.26
C GLY A 111 -3.01 1.00 -6.85
N GLU A 112 -4.11 1.39 -7.49
CA GLU A 112 -5.04 0.45 -8.16
C GLU A 112 -4.34 -0.31 -9.30
N GLN A 113 -3.49 0.36 -10.08
CA GLN A 113 -2.68 -0.28 -11.11
C GLN A 113 -1.75 -1.36 -10.53
N ARG A 114 -1.09 -1.06 -9.40
CA ARG A 114 -0.16 -1.98 -8.72
C ARG A 114 -0.89 -3.18 -8.13
N ASP A 115 -2.08 -2.99 -7.57
CA ASP A 115 -2.95 -4.10 -7.13
C ASP A 115 -3.34 -5.01 -8.30
N ASN A 116 -3.77 -4.42 -9.42
CA ASN A 116 -4.12 -5.18 -10.62
C ASN A 116 -2.91 -5.97 -11.14
N TRP A 117 -1.71 -5.36 -11.14
CA TRP A 117 -0.48 -6.07 -11.47
C TRP A 117 -0.18 -7.23 -10.53
N ASN A 118 -0.39 -7.05 -9.21
CA ASN A 118 -0.22 -8.13 -8.24
C ASN A 118 -1.12 -9.32 -8.62
N THR A 119 -2.41 -9.08 -8.85
CA THR A 119 -3.38 -10.13 -9.19
C THR A 119 -3.07 -10.79 -10.53
N LEU A 120 -2.77 -10.00 -11.57
CA LEU A 120 -2.46 -10.51 -12.90
C LEU A 120 -1.18 -11.36 -12.91
N LEU A 121 -0.11 -10.87 -12.30
CA LEU A 121 1.17 -11.60 -12.24
C LEU A 121 1.05 -12.86 -11.38
N LEU A 122 0.40 -12.77 -10.21
CA LEU A 122 0.15 -13.92 -9.35
C LEU A 122 -0.57 -15.05 -10.10
N ASN A 123 -1.70 -14.72 -10.73
CA ASN A 123 -2.51 -15.70 -11.44
C ASN A 123 -1.79 -16.27 -12.65
N SER A 124 -1.10 -15.42 -13.42
CA SER A 124 -0.38 -15.86 -14.62
C SER A 124 0.80 -16.76 -14.28
N ILE A 125 1.61 -16.38 -13.29
CA ILE A 125 2.77 -17.16 -12.83
C ILE A 125 2.30 -18.49 -12.23
N ASN A 126 1.26 -18.49 -11.38
CA ASN A 126 0.72 -19.72 -10.83
C ASN A 126 0.18 -20.62 -11.92
N MET A 127 -0.58 -20.09 -12.87
CA MET A 127 -1.13 -20.87 -13.98
C MET A 127 -0.02 -21.50 -14.83
N MET A 128 1.01 -20.72 -15.21
CA MET A 128 2.16 -21.26 -15.94
C MET A 128 2.89 -22.34 -15.14
N THR A 129 3.14 -22.10 -13.86
CA THR A 129 3.87 -23.03 -12.98
C THR A 129 3.09 -24.32 -12.74
N LEU A 130 1.77 -24.22 -12.53
CA LEU A 130 0.89 -25.38 -12.34
C LEU A 130 0.69 -26.15 -13.65
N THR A 131 0.61 -25.45 -14.78
CA THR A 131 0.57 -26.10 -16.11
C THR A 131 1.88 -26.84 -16.38
N ALA A 132 3.02 -26.22 -16.11
CA ALA A 132 4.33 -26.85 -16.21
C ALA A 132 4.45 -28.07 -15.29
N THR A 133 3.96 -27.95 -14.06
CA THR A 133 3.87 -29.04 -13.08
C THR A 133 3.05 -30.21 -13.60
N ALA A 134 1.87 -29.93 -14.17
CA ALA A 134 1.02 -30.97 -14.74
C ALA A 134 1.71 -31.67 -15.92
N LEU A 135 2.30 -30.90 -16.84
CA LEU A 135 3.05 -31.45 -17.99
C LEU A 135 4.26 -32.29 -17.55
N ALA A 136 4.98 -31.87 -16.50
CA ALA A 136 6.05 -32.66 -15.90
C ALA A 136 5.53 -33.94 -15.24
N GLY A 137 4.39 -33.88 -14.56
CA GLY A 137 3.71 -35.05 -14.00
C GLY A 137 3.28 -36.05 -15.07
N LEU A 138 2.70 -35.58 -16.19
CA LEU A 138 2.40 -36.42 -17.35
C LEU A 138 3.66 -37.05 -17.94
N ALA A 139 4.78 -36.31 -17.97
CA ALA A 139 6.06 -36.81 -18.45
C ALA A 139 6.65 -37.93 -17.60
N ALA A 140 6.31 -38.02 -16.32
CA ALA A 140 6.72 -39.11 -15.44
C ALA A 140 6.06 -40.46 -15.81
N GLY A 141 4.96 -40.46 -16.58
CA GLY A 141 4.25 -41.66 -17.04
C GLY A 141 4.95 -42.47 -18.14
N GLY A 142 6.18 -42.11 -18.54
CA GLY A 142 7.04 -42.91 -19.44
C GLY A 142 6.83 -42.66 -20.94
N GLU A 143 5.60 -42.41 -21.40
CA GLU A 143 5.26 -42.30 -22.84
C GLU A 143 4.88 -40.87 -23.30
N ALA A 144 5.22 -39.84 -22.54
CA ALA A 144 4.82 -38.47 -22.91
C ALA A 144 5.57 -37.95 -24.15
N PRO A 145 4.87 -37.26 -25.07
CA PRO A 145 5.48 -36.62 -26.23
C PRO A 145 6.60 -35.64 -25.85
N VAL A 146 7.66 -35.57 -26.66
CA VAL A 146 8.77 -34.61 -26.47
C VAL A 146 8.26 -33.17 -26.32
N ALA A 147 7.20 -32.82 -27.06
CA ALA A 147 6.55 -31.51 -26.97
C ALA A 147 6.05 -31.17 -25.54
N VAL A 148 5.52 -32.15 -24.80
CA VAL A 148 5.07 -31.98 -23.41
C VAL A 148 6.24 -31.65 -22.49
N LYS A 149 7.37 -32.37 -22.67
CA LYS A 149 8.59 -32.18 -21.87
C LYS A 149 9.26 -30.83 -22.14
N VAL A 150 9.34 -30.43 -23.41
CA VAL A 150 9.89 -29.12 -23.79
C VAL A 150 8.98 -27.99 -23.29
N SER A 151 7.67 -28.17 -23.36
CA SER A 151 6.70 -27.17 -22.89
C SER A 151 6.79 -26.95 -21.38
N SER A 152 6.96 -28.01 -20.57
CA SER A 152 7.14 -27.86 -19.13
C SER A 152 8.41 -27.07 -18.80
N THR A 153 9.53 -27.35 -19.46
CA THR A 153 10.76 -26.59 -19.30
C THR A 153 10.57 -25.11 -19.63
N ILE A 154 10.00 -24.79 -20.80
CA ILE A 154 9.79 -23.40 -21.23
C ILE A 154 8.92 -22.64 -20.22
N LEU A 155 7.82 -23.26 -19.78
CA LEU A 155 6.91 -22.64 -18.81
C LEU A 155 7.58 -22.44 -17.45
N PHE A 156 8.34 -23.41 -16.93
CA PHE A 156 9.08 -23.19 -15.68
C PHE A 156 10.12 -22.09 -15.81
N THR A 157 10.90 -22.06 -16.90
CA THR A 157 11.88 -20.99 -17.15
C THR A 157 11.20 -19.62 -17.24
N ALA A 158 10.08 -19.52 -17.95
CA ALA A 158 9.29 -18.29 -18.05
C ALA A 158 8.76 -17.86 -16.67
N SER A 159 8.19 -18.80 -15.90
CA SER A 159 7.74 -18.55 -14.53
C SER A 159 8.87 -18.06 -13.63
N THR A 160 10.07 -18.66 -13.69
CA THR A 160 11.23 -18.21 -12.92
C THR A 160 11.61 -16.78 -13.27
N GLY A 161 11.69 -16.44 -14.56
CA GLY A 161 12.00 -15.08 -15.00
C GLY A 161 10.96 -14.06 -14.52
N MET A 162 9.68 -14.38 -14.67
CA MET A 162 8.59 -13.50 -14.21
C MET A 162 8.55 -13.35 -12.68
N LEU A 163 8.83 -14.43 -11.93
CA LEU A 163 8.95 -14.37 -10.47
C LEU A 163 10.08 -13.46 -10.02
N LEU A 164 11.24 -13.49 -10.69
CA LEU A 164 12.34 -12.58 -10.37
C LEU A 164 11.92 -11.11 -10.57
N VAL A 165 11.20 -10.80 -11.64
CA VAL A 165 10.67 -9.45 -11.91
C VAL A 165 9.59 -9.08 -10.88
N MET A 166 8.61 -9.95 -10.62
CA MET A 166 7.56 -9.73 -9.64
C MET A 166 8.13 -9.54 -8.24
N ASN A 167 9.17 -10.28 -7.87
CA ASN A 167 9.84 -10.15 -6.58
C ASN A 167 10.69 -8.89 -6.49
N LYS A 168 11.15 -8.32 -7.62
CA LYS A 168 11.85 -7.02 -7.62
C LYS A 168 10.90 -5.84 -7.52
N ILE A 169 9.74 -5.92 -8.19
CA ILE A 169 8.74 -4.84 -8.18
C ILE A 169 7.85 -4.91 -6.94
N GLN A 170 7.49 -6.12 -6.49
CA GLN A 170 6.58 -6.42 -5.38
C GLN A 170 5.32 -5.55 -5.38
N PRO A 171 4.41 -5.78 -6.35
CA PRO A 171 3.30 -4.87 -6.60
C PRO A 171 2.39 -4.66 -5.38
N SER A 172 2.21 -5.67 -4.52
CA SER A 172 1.40 -5.55 -3.29
C SER A 172 1.98 -4.56 -2.25
N GLN A 173 3.30 -4.57 -2.02
CA GLN A 173 3.94 -3.59 -1.14
C GLN A 173 3.83 -2.19 -1.74
N LEU A 174 4.14 -2.08 -3.02
CA LEU A 174 4.08 -0.81 -3.74
C LEU A 174 2.68 -0.23 -3.75
N ALA A 175 1.63 -1.05 -3.87
CA ALA A 175 0.24 -0.59 -3.80
C ALA A 175 -0.05 0.01 -2.41
N GLU A 176 0.41 -0.64 -1.33
CA GLU A 176 0.21 -0.14 0.03
C GLU A 176 0.96 1.17 0.29
N GLU A 177 2.20 1.30 -0.20
CA GLU A 177 2.95 2.55 -0.16
C GLU A 177 2.16 3.69 -0.83
N GLN A 178 1.49 3.42 -1.97
CA GLN A 178 0.66 4.44 -2.62
C GLN A 178 -0.62 4.75 -1.84
N ARG A 179 -1.27 3.76 -1.24
CA ARG A 179 -2.44 4.00 -0.37
C ARG A 179 -2.06 4.89 0.81
N ASN A 180 -0.86 4.70 1.37
CA ASN A 180 -0.37 5.56 2.44
C ASN A 180 -0.07 6.98 1.95
N ALA A 181 0.56 7.13 0.78
CA ALA A 181 0.76 8.44 0.15
C ALA A 181 -0.57 9.17 -0.05
N VAL A 182 -1.61 8.50 -0.56
CA VAL A 182 -2.97 9.05 -0.70
C VAL A 182 -3.51 9.55 0.64
N ARG A 183 -3.35 8.78 1.73
CA ARG A 183 -3.81 9.21 3.07
C ARG A 183 -3.09 10.48 3.53
N LEU A 184 -1.78 10.54 3.36
CA LEU A 184 -0.96 11.68 3.79
C LEU A 184 -1.22 12.94 2.95
N PHE A 185 -1.38 12.81 1.63
CA PHE A 185 -1.77 13.94 0.79
C PHE A 185 -3.19 14.44 1.10
N LYS A 186 -4.14 13.55 1.41
CA LYS A 186 -5.47 13.97 1.90
C LYS A 186 -5.40 14.69 3.24
N GLN A 187 -4.46 14.32 4.11
CA GLN A 187 -4.23 15.07 5.34
C GLN A 187 -3.76 16.49 5.02
N ILE A 188 -2.77 16.65 4.14
CA ILE A 188 -2.30 17.97 3.68
C ILE A 188 -3.43 18.76 3.03
N GLU A 189 -4.24 18.13 2.18
CA GLU A 189 -5.43 18.74 1.55
C GLU A 189 -6.38 19.31 2.62
N SER A 190 -6.67 18.53 3.66
CA SER A 190 -7.55 18.95 4.75
C SER A 190 -6.97 20.09 5.57
N GLU A 191 -5.65 20.09 5.79
CA GLU A 191 -4.94 21.13 6.50
C GLU A 191 -4.91 22.44 5.69
N ILE A 192 -4.65 22.39 4.38
CA ILE A 192 -4.71 23.57 3.51
C ILE A 192 -6.13 24.17 3.51
N ARG A 193 -7.17 23.33 3.36
CA ARG A 193 -8.56 23.81 3.40
C ARG A 193 -8.92 24.44 4.74
N SER A 194 -8.46 23.86 5.85
CA SER A 194 -8.74 24.43 7.17
C SER A 194 -8.03 25.77 7.37
N VAL A 195 -6.78 25.91 6.92
CA VAL A 195 -6.04 27.19 6.96
C VAL A 195 -6.80 28.26 6.19
N ILE A 196 -7.21 28.00 4.95
CA ILE A 196 -7.97 28.94 4.11
C ILE A 196 -9.32 29.30 4.76
N ALA A 197 -10.01 28.33 5.36
CA ALA A 197 -11.33 28.57 5.96
C ALA A 197 -11.26 29.37 7.27
N MET A 198 -10.17 29.24 8.04
CA MET A 198 -10.03 29.90 9.33
C MET A 198 -9.43 31.30 9.23
N ARG A 199 -8.52 31.55 8.29
CA ARG A 199 -7.83 32.85 8.14
C ARG A 199 -7.24 33.04 6.75
N ALA A 200 -6.83 34.28 6.45
CA ALA A 200 -6.02 34.55 5.27
C ALA A 200 -4.67 33.81 5.35
N PRO A 201 -4.28 33.05 4.31
CA PRO A 201 -2.99 32.38 4.25
C PRO A 201 -1.82 33.37 4.34
N THR A 202 -0.76 32.99 5.05
CA THR A 202 0.51 33.75 5.11
C THR A 202 1.59 33.04 4.30
N GLU A 203 2.67 33.76 3.96
CA GLU A 203 3.79 33.19 3.21
C GLU A 203 4.40 31.98 3.93
N VAL A 204 4.47 32.03 5.26
CA VAL A 204 4.96 30.92 6.10
C VAL A 204 4.07 29.68 5.95
N ASP A 205 2.76 29.84 5.83
CA ASP A 205 1.86 28.69 5.63
C ASP A 205 2.09 28.02 4.28
N VAL A 206 2.30 28.83 3.23
CA VAL A 206 2.61 28.33 1.89
C VAL A 206 3.93 27.56 1.91
N GLU A 207 4.96 28.11 2.57
CA GLU A 207 6.27 27.46 2.69
C GLU A 207 6.18 26.13 3.45
N VAL A 208 5.51 26.09 4.60
CA VAL A 208 5.34 24.87 5.41
C VAL A 208 4.55 23.79 4.65
N MET A 209 3.45 24.16 3.98
CA MET A 209 2.67 23.21 3.19
C MET A 209 3.46 22.71 1.98
N MET A 210 4.19 23.59 1.29
CA MET A 210 5.05 23.23 0.16
C MET A 210 6.15 22.26 0.60
N GLU A 211 6.82 22.53 1.73
CA GLU A 211 7.85 21.63 2.26
C GLU A 211 7.29 20.24 2.56
N ARG A 212 6.10 20.15 3.15
CA ARG A 212 5.44 18.88 3.44
C ARG A 212 5.05 18.12 2.17
N VAL A 213 4.56 18.81 1.15
CA VAL A 213 4.29 18.21 -0.17
C VAL A 213 5.57 17.64 -0.77
N LEU A 214 6.66 18.41 -0.76
CA LEU A 214 7.96 17.97 -1.31
C LEU A 214 8.61 16.87 -0.47
N ALA A 215 8.44 16.87 0.84
CA ALA A 215 8.88 15.78 1.71
C ALA A 215 8.16 14.48 1.36
N LEU A 216 6.84 14.56 1.13
CA LEU A 216 6.03 13.41 0.79
C LEU A 216 6.33 12.88 -0.63
N ASP A 217 6.57 13.77 -1.60
CA ASP A 217 7.03 13.40 -2.95
C ASP A 217 8.37 12.63 -2.92
N ARG A 218 9.27 13.00 -2.00
CA ARG A 218 10.56 12.29 -1.80
C ARG A 218 10.37 10.96 -1.07
N ALA A 219 9.45 10.89 -0.11
CA ALA A 219 9.17 9.68 0.66
C ALA A 219 8.44 8.60 -0.18
N TYR A 220 7.60 9.03 -1.13
CA TYR A 220 6.80 8.14 -1.99
C TYR A 220 7.05 8.41 -3.48
N PRO A 221 8.25 8.09 -4.00
CA PRO A 221 8.55 8.29 -5.40
C PRO A 221 7.69 7.38 -6.29
N LEU A 222 7.20 7.95 -7.39
CA LEU A 222 6.37 7.25 -8.38
C LEU A 222 7.16 6.27 -9.28
N PRO A 223 8.43 6.56 -9.68
CA PRO A 223 9.18 5.66 -10.55
C PRO A 223 9.43 4.28 -9.94
N LEU A 224 9.20 3.22 -10.73
CA LEU A 224 9.32 1.82 -10.33
C LEU A 224 10.77 1.32 -10.17
N LEU A 225 11.75 2.05 -10.73
CA LEU A 225 13.15 1.64 -10.82
C LEU A 225 14.06 2.85 -10.54
N GLY A 226 14.90 2.77 -9.51
CA GLY A 226 16.03 3.69 -9.30
C GLY A 226 16.03 4.52 -8.00
N SER A 227 14.86 4.79 -7.39
CA SER A 227 14.75 5.58 -6.15
C SER A 227 13.78 5.01 -5.11
N MET A 228 13.31 3.78 -5.32
CA MET A 228 12.30 3.13 -4.49
C MET A 228 12.86 2.79 -3.11
N LEU A 229 12.00 2.80 -2.09
CA LEU A 229 12.33 2.26 -0.77
C LEU A 229 12.88 0.83 -0.95
N GLU A 230 14.00 0.56 -0.28
CA GLU A 230 14.65 -0.74 -0.41
C GLU A 230 13.68 -1.83 0.06
N LYS A 231 13.26 -2.74 -0.84
CA LYS A 231 12.35 -3.87 -0.52
C LYS A 231 12.81 -4.65 0.72
N PHE A 232 14.13 -4.76 0.88
CA PHE A 232 14.76 -5.60 1.88
C PHE A 232 15.81 -4.81 2.66
N PRO A 233 15.39 -3.85 3.49
CA PRO A 233 16.35 -3.12 4.29
C PRO A 233 17.07 -4.07 5.25
N LYS A 234 18.27 -3.66 5.69
CA LYS A 234 19.06 -4.44 6.65
C LYS A 234 18.36 -4.46 8.02
N SER A 235 17.81 -3.33 8.44
CA SER A 235 16.99 -3.13 9.64
C SER A 235 15.54 -2.87 9.23
N PHE A 236 14.58 -3.40 10.00
CA PHE A 236 13.19 -2.97 9.89
C PHE A 236 13.02 -1.72 10.74
N GLU A 237 12.72 -0.60 10.11
CA GLU A 237 12.59 0.70 10.75
C GLU A 237 11.22 1.29 10.43
N PRO A 238 10.60 2.03 11.36
CA PRO A 238 9.29 2.59 11.14
C PRO A 238 9.34 3.72 10.10
N ALA A 239 8.18 4.02 9.53
CA ALA A 239 8.08 5.07 8.52
C ALA A 239 8.38 6.45 9.11
N THR A 240 9.16 7.27 8.38
CA THR A 240 9.47 8.66 8.72
C THR A 240 9.08 9.53 7.54
N TRP A 241 8.07 10.37 7.72
CA TRP A 241 7.51 11.20 6.63
C TRP A 241 7.96 12.64 6.66
N TRP A 242 8.27 13.13 7.86
CA TRP A 242 8.66 14.51 8.10
C TRP A 242 10.06 14.49 8.69
N PRO A 243 10.95 15.42 8.30
CA PRO A 243 12.21 15.62 9.01
C PRO A 243 11.89 15.86 10.49
N ARG A 244 12.71 15.33 11.39
CA ARG A 244 12.61 15.72 12.80
C ARG A 244 12.70 17.23 12.87
N THR A 245 11.68 17.86 13.44
CA THR A 245 11.68 19.28 13.74
C THR A 245 12.85 19.52 14.69
N THR A 246 14.01 19.83 14.13
CA THR A 246 15.13 20.34 14.90
C THR A 246 14.69 21.73 15.27
N VAL A 247 14.03 21.85 16.42
CA VAL A 247 13.85 23.14 17.06
C VAL A 247 15.26 23.70 17.19
N SER A 248 15.57 24.64 16.30
CA SER A 248 16.91 25.17 16.15
C SER A 248 17.32 25.76 17.50
N LYS A 249 18.24 25.08 18.19
CA LYS A 249 18.91 25.58 19.40
C LYS A 249 19.64 26.92 19.17
N THR A 250 19.63 27.44 17.94
CA THR A 250 20.34 28.62 17.49
C THR A 250 19.50 29.89 17.36
N SER A 251 18.16 29.83 17.44
CA SER A 251 17.30 31.04 17.32
C SER A 251 16.73 31.53 18.66
N ALA A 252 16.75 30.69 19.70
CA ALA A 252 16.27 31.05 21.04
C ALA A 252 17.16 32.08 21.77
N SER A 253 18.38 32.37 21.27
CA SER A 253 19.31 33.25 21.98
C SER A 253 19.22 34.74 21.62
N THR A 254 18.46 35.15 20.59
CA THR A 254 18.51 36.54 20.10
C THR A 254 17.21 37.34 20.28
N VAL A 255 16.08 36.71 20.61
CA VAL A 255 14.80 37.43 20.84
C VAL A 255 14.42 37.54 22.33
N ALA A 256 15.15 36.87 23.22
CA ALA A 256 14.92 36.87 24.66
C ALA A 256 15.39 38.16 25.38
N LYS A 257 15.15 39.35 24.82
CA LYS A 257 15.32 40.63 25.52
C LYS A 257 14.33 41.69 24.99
N LYS A 258 13.03 41.49 25.23
CA LYS A 258 12.11 42.62 25.37
C LYS A 258 10.87 42.30 26.22
N LYS A 259 10.97 42.71 27.48
CA LYS A 259 9.93 43.40 28.27
C LYS A 259 8.75 42.56 28.81
N LYS A 260 8.90 42.20 30.10
CA LYS A 260 7.85 41.99 31.13
C LYS A 260 6.67 42.96 31.01
N THR A 261 5.44 42.50 31.32
CA THR A 261 4.60 43.05 32.41
C THR A 261 3.29 42.27 32.62
N SER A 262 3.05 41.93 33.90
CA SER A 262 1.78 41.88 34.64
C SER A 262 0.63 40.92 34.23
N THR A 263 0.47 39.91 35.09
CA THR A 263 -0.77 39.57 35.83
C THR A 263 -2.01 39.18 35.02
N GLY A 264 -2.15 37.87 34.86
CA GLY A 264 -3.40 37.16 34.60
C GLY A 264 -3.04 35.70 34.40
N GLU A 265 -3.32 34.83 35.37
CA GLU A 265 -3.19 33.38 35.22
C GLU A 265 -4.09 32.89 34.08
N MET A 266 -3.61 32.96 32.83
CA MET A 266 -4.15 32.16 31.74
C MET A 266 -3.20 30.98 31.59
N LYS A 267 -3.38 29.96 32.44
CA LYS A 267 -2.71 28.67 32.27
C LYS A 267 -3.13 28.11 30.90
N ASN A 268 -2.19 27.88 29.99
CA ASN A 268 -2.46 27.35 28.65
C ASN A 268 -2.89 25.86 28.71
N GLY A 269 -3.94 25.50 29.45
CA GLY A 269 -4.46 24.13 29.60
C GLY A 269 -3.50 23.09 30.19
N TRP A 270 -2.21 23.40 30.35
CA TRP A 270 -1.19 22.50 30.88
C TRP A 270 -1.17 22.52 32.41
N SER A 271 -1.18 21.33 32.99
CA SER A 271 -0.90 21.07 34.41
C SER A 271 0.31 20.13 34.53
N GLU A 272 0.95 20.13 35.69
CA GLU A 272 2.04 19.19 35.99
C GLU A 272 1.57 17.74 35.85
N ASP A 273 0.37 17.44 36.35
CA ASP A 273 -0.27 16.12 36.19
C ASP A 273 -0.40 15.73 34.72
N LEU A 274 -0.87 16.64 33.85
CA LEU A 274 -1.04 16.37 32.43
C LEU A 274 0.32 16.14 31.74
N GLU A 275 1.38 16.86 32.12
CA GLU A 275 2.71 16.61 31.59
C GLU A 275 3.23 15.21 31.97
N VAL A 276 3.03 14.80 33.23
CA VAL A 276 3.39 13.46 33.71
C VAL A 276 2.59 12.39 32.99
N GLU A 277 1.29 12.61 32.81
CA GLU A 277 0.40 11.70 32.07
C GLU A 277 0.85 11.55 30.62
N MET A 278 1.13 12.66 29.92
CA MET A 278 1.61 12.64 28.53
C MET A 278 2.97 11.93 28.39
N ARG A 279 3.90 12.13 29.33
CA ARG A 279 5.17 11.38 29.35
C ARG A 279 4.95 9.88 29.50
N ALA A 280 4.11 9.48 30.44
CA ALA A 280 3.77 8.08 30.63
C ALA A 280 3.16 7.48 29.36
N ILE A 281 2.27 8.21 28.68
CA ILE A 281 1.70 7.76 27.41
C ILE A 281 2.78 7.64 26.32
N ALA A 282 3.69 8.60 26.19
CA ALA A 282 4.80 8.50 25.23
C ALA A 282 5.67 7.26 25.49
N ASP A 283 5.97 6.95 26.76
CA ASP A 283 6.69 5.74 27.14
C ASP A 283 5.93 4.46 26.75
N VAL A 284 4.61 4.43 26.92
CA VAL A 284 3.76 3.31 26.44
C VAL A 284 3.88 3.14 24.93
N LEU A 285 3.73 4.23 24.17
CA LEU A 285 3.78 4.17 22.70
C LEU A 285 5.11 3.65 22.20
N LYS A 286 6.21 4.04 22.84
CA LYS A 286 7.56 3.61 22.49
C LYS A 286 7.81 2.14 22.84
N LYS A 287 7.58 1.75 24.10
CA LYS A 287 7.92 0.43 24.64
C LYS A 287 6.95 -0.67 24.24
N LYS A 288 5.70 -0.33 23.89
CA LYS A 288 4.65 -1.29 23.55
C LYS A 288 4.26 -1.19 22.09
N ASP A 289 3.57 -0.12 21.72
CA ASP A 289 3.00 -0.03 20.37
C ASP A 289 4.10 -0.08 19.29
N GLU A 290 5.06 0.83 19.32
CA GLU A 290 6.13 0.88 18.32
C GLU A 290 6.97 -0.40 18.32
N GLU A 291 7.47 -0.83 19.48
CA GLU A 291 8.36 -2.00 19.58
C GLU A 291 7.69 -3.29 19.07
N ASP A 292 6.42 -3.54 19.42
CA ASP A 292 5.71 -4.71 18.92
C ASP A 292 5.46 -4.66 17.42
N TYR A 293 5.12 -3.49 16.87
CA TYR A 293 4.97 -3.33 15.42
C TYR A 293 6.29 -3.53 14.67
N LEU A 294 7.42 -3.07 15.24
CA LEU A 294 8.74 -3.32 14.68
C LEU A 294 9.14 -4.80 14.77
N ARG A 295 8.79 -5.47 15.87
CA ARG A 295 9.01 -6.91 16.05
C ARG A 295 8.22 -7.73 15.04
N LEU A 296 6.92 -7.47 14.89
CA LEU A 296 6.05 -8.13 13.92
C LEU A 296 6.50 -7.84 12.48
N GLY A 297 6.86 -6.58 12.19
CA GLY A 297 7.40 -6.17 10.90
C GLY A 297 8.72 -6.86 10.55
N SER A 298 9.62 -7.04 11.53
CA SER A 298 10.87 -7.80 11.34
C SER A 298 10.62 -9.28 11.03
N ILE A 299 9.63 -9.90 11.67
CA ILE A 299 9.21 -11.28 11.38
C ILE A 299 8.63 -11.38 9.97
N ALA A 300 7.70 -10.48 9.61
CA ALA A 300 7.10 -10.43 8.28
C ALA A 300 8.15 -10.18 7.19
N LEU A 301 9.11 -9.29 7.45
CA LEU A 301 10.22 -9.00 6.54
C LEU A 301 11.10 -10.24 6.31
N LYS A 302 11.44 -10.98 7.38
CA LYS A 302 12.20 -12.24 7.24
C LYS A 302 11.42 -13.29 6.44
N ALA A 303 10.12 -13.45 6.71
CA ALA A 303 9.27 -14.35 5.93
C ALA A 303 9.22 -13.95 4.45
N SER A 304 9.05 -12.67 4.14
CA SER A 304 9.05 -12.15 2.77
C SER A 304 10.39 -12.38 2.05
N LYS A 305 11.53 -12.23 2.74
CA LYS A 305 12.87 -12.53 2.19
C LYS A 305 13.00 -14.00 1.81
N VAL A 306 12.55 -14.91 2.69
CA VAL A 306 12.60 -16.35 2.43
C VAL A 306 11.74 -16.71 1.22
N LEU A 307 10.49 -16.23 1.19
CA LEU A 307 9.54 -16.50 0.11
C LEU A 307 10.02 -15.96 -1.25
N ALA A 308 10.55 -14.73 -1.26
CA ALA A 308 11.06 -14.08 -2.46
C ALA A 308 12.25 -14.79 -3.10
N VAL A 309 12.99 -15.58 -2.32
CA VAL A 309 14.10 -16.40 -2.81
C VAL A 309 13.62 -17.80 -3.18
N SER A 310 12.75 -18.39 -2.37
CA SER A 310 12.33 -19.77 -2.53
C SER A 310 11.47 -20.00 -3.78
N GLY A 311 10.56 -19.09 -4.13
CA GLY A 311 9.73 -19.21 -5.34
C GLY A 311 10.57 -19.31 -6.63
N PRO A 312 11.45 -18.34 -6.93
CA PRO A 312 12.38 -18.42 -8.06
C PRO A 312 13.32 -19.63 -7.98
N ALA A 313 13.85 -19.98 -6.81
CA ALA A 313 14.75 -21.12 -6.66
C ALA A 313 14.06 -22.45 -7.00
N LEU A 314 12.84 -22.66 -6.51
CA LEU A 314 12.07 -23.87 -6.75
C LEU A 314 11.58 -23.98 -8.20
N THR A 315 11.11 -22.88 -8.80
CA THR A 315 10.76 -22.89 -10.23
C THR A 315 11.99 -23.11 -11.11
N GLY A 316 13.15 -22.54 -10.74
CA GLY A 316 14.41 -22.78 -11.44
C GLY A 316 14.87 -24.23 -11.33
N LEU A 317 14.76 -24.83 -10.14
CA LEU A 317 15.00 -26.26 -9.94
C LEU A 317 14.04 -27.11 -10.79
N ALA A 318 12.76 -26.75 -10.84
CA ALA A 318 11.77 -27.44 -11.66
C ALA A 318 12.09 -27.34 -13.16
N ALA A 319 12.60 -26.19 -13.62
CA ALA A 319 13.06 -26.00 -15.00
C ALA A 319 14.24 -26.94 -15.32
N VAL A 320 15.26 -26.96 -14.46
CA VAL A 320 16.45 -27.82 -14.63
C VAL A 320 16.04 -29.30 -14.60
N ALA A 321 15.22 -29.70 -13.63
CA ALA A 321 14.73 -31.07 -13.54
C ALA A 321 13.88 -31.48 -14.76
N SER A 322 13.10 -30.55 -15.32
CA SER A 322 12.33 -30.79 -16.56
C SER A 322 13.23 -31.03 -17.78
N VAL A 323 14.39 -30.35 -17.87
CA VAL A 323 15.38 -30.61 -18.92
C VAL A 323 15.90 -32.04 -18.84
N PHE A 324 16.24 -32.51 -17.64
CA PHE A 324 16.71 -33.88 -17.44
C PHE A 324 15.62 -34.93 -17.70
N ALA A 325 14.36 -34.61 -17.40
CA ALA A 325 13.21 -35.45 -17.77
C ALA A 325 13.04 -35.58 -19.30
N ALA A 326 13.50 -34.59 -20.06
CA ALA A 326 13.48 -34.59 -21.52
C ALA A 326 14.62 -35.41 -22.16
N ALA A 327 15.68 -35.73 -21.42
CA ALA A 327 16.92 -36.30 -21.96
C ALA A 327 16.91 -37.84 -22.17
N GLY A 328 15.81 -38.55 -21.91
CA GLY A 328 15.71 -39.99 -22.21
C GLY A 328 14.55 -40.72 -21.54
N SER A 329 14.57 -42.05 -21.62
CA SER A 329 13.56 -42.99 -21.08
C SER A 329 14.15 -43.93 -20.01
N SER A 330 14.96 -43.39 -19.09
CA SER A 330 15.55 -44.12 -17.97
C SER A 330 14.79 -43.84 -16.66
N GLY A 331 15.01 -44.67 -15.62
CA GLY A 331 14.47 -44.39 -14.27
C GLY A 331 14.90 -43.03 -13.71
N GLY A 332 16.05 -42.51 -14.13
CA GLY A 332 16.50 -41.15 -13.80
C GLY A 332 15.64 -40.03 -14.41
N ALA A 333 15.11 -40.24 -15.63
CA ALA A 333 14.21 -39.27 -16.27
C ALA A 333 12.84 -39.19 -15.55
N VAL A 334 12.34 -40.33 -15.05
CA VAL A 334 11.12 -40.39 -14.24
C VAL A 334 11.31 -39.66 -12.91
N ALA A 335 12.43 -39.91 -12.23
CA ALA A 335 12.78 -39.19 -11.00
C ALA A 335 12.88 -37.67 -11.23
N ALA A 336 13.52 -37.24 -12.32
CA ALA A 336 13.62 -35.83 -12.68
C ALA A 336 12.24 -35.20 -12.97
N ALA A 337 11.33 -35.92 -13.63
CA ALA A 337 9.97 -35.47 -13.88
C ALA A 337 9.17 -35.29 -12.58
N LEU A 338 9.30 -36.24 -11.63
CA LEU A 338 8.72 -36.14 -10.29
C LEU A 338 9.30 -34.94 -9.52
N THR A 339 10.61 -34.74 -9.54
CA THR A 339 11.26 -33.57 -8.92
C THR A 339 10.75 -32.26 -9.53
N ALA A 340 10.58 -32.19 -10.85
CA ALA A 340 10.03 -31.01 -11.51
C ALA A 340 8.59 -30.74 -11.07
N ALA A 341 7.75 -31.78 -10.97
CA ALA A 341 6.37 -31.64 -10.54
C ALA A 341 6.26 -31.21 -9.05
N THR A 342 7.08 -31.79 -8.16
CA THR A 342 7.06 -31.44 -6.74
C THR A 342 7.65 -30.06 -6.46
N ALA A 343 8.76 -29.70 -7.11
CA ALA A 343 9.34 -28.37 -6.99
C ALA A 343 8.40 -27.30 -7.57
N GLY A 344 7.78 -27.58 -8.73
CA GLY A 344 6.81 -26.69 -9.36
C GLY A 344 5.56 -26.46 -8.52
N SER A 345 4.97 -27.51 -7.95
CA SER A 345 3.79 -27.37 -7.08
C SER A 345 4.09 -26.57 -5.81
N LEU A 346 5.24 -26.82 -5.18
CA LEU A 346 5.69 -26.06 -4.01
C LEU A 346 5.96 -24.59 -4.37
N ALA A 347 6.55 -24.33 -5.55
CA ALA A 347 6.79 -22.98 -6.02
C ALA A 347 5.49 -22.19 -6.21
N ALA A 348 4.46 -22.81 -6.79
CA ALA A 348 3.15 -22.19 -6.95
C ALA A 348 2.47 -21.90 -5.58
N ALA A 349 2.62 -22.81 -4.62
CA ALA A 349 2.15 -22.59 -3.26
C ALA A 349 2.87 -21.40 -2.60
N MET A 350 4.20 -21.34 -2.69
CA MET A 350 4.99 -20.24 -2.13
C MET A 350 4.68 -18.89 -2.78
N ASN A 351 4.52 -18.87 -4.11
CA ASN A 351 4.09 -17.66 -4.83
C ASN A 351 2.70 -17.19 -4.37
N THR A 352 1.79 -18.13 -4.11
CA THR A 352 0.46 -17.83 -3.54
C THR A 352 0.57 -17.26 -2.13
N PHE A 353 1.42 -17.83 -1.26
CA PHE A 353 1.63 -17.28 0.08
C PHE A 353 2.25 -15.88 0.05
N GLU A 354 3.29 -15.66 -0.76
CA GLU A 354 3.99 -14.36 -0.84
C GLU A 354 3.08 -13.25 -1.38
N HIS A 355 2.51 -13.47 -2.56
CA HIS A 355 1.82 -12.42 -3.31
C HIS A 355 0.31 -12.47 -3.17
N GLY A 356 -0.27 -13.66 -2.99
CA GLY A 356 -1.70 -13.84 -2.69
C GLY A 356 -2.03 -13.53 -1.23
N GLY A 357 -1.14 -13.89 -0.30
CA GLY A 357 -1.20 -13.45 1.10
C GLY A 357 -0.77 -11.99 1.32
N GLN A 358 -0.35 -11.30 0.24
CA GLN A 358 0.08 -9.90 0.26
C GLN A 358 1.10 -9.59 1.36
N VAL A 359 2.09 -10.47 1.55
CA VAL A 359 3.09 -10.33 2.63
C VAL A 359 3.82 -8.99 2.53
N GLY A 360 4.03 -8.49 1.31
CA GLY A 360 4.58 -7.15 1.09
C GLY A 360 3.75 -6.01 1.66
N MET A 361 2.43 -6.06 1.48
CA MET A 361 1.50 -5.09 2.06
C MET A 361 1.54 -5.16 3.59
N VAL A 362 1.63 -6.36 4.17
CA VAL A 362 1.73 -6.56 5.63
C VAL A 362 3.01 -5.96 6.22
N VAL A 363 4.15 -6.12 5.53
CA VAL A 363 5.41 -5.49 5.94
C VAL A 363 5.28 -3.97 5.98
N GLU A 364 4.70 -3.36 4.94
CA GLU A 364 4.50 -1.91 4.89
C GLU A 364 3.46 -1.41 5.90
N MET A 365 2.41 -2.20 6.15
CA MET A 365 1.42 -1.91 7.18
C MET A 365 2.08 -1.78 8.56
N TYR A 366 2.89 -2.77 8.96
CA TYR A 366 3.62 -2.71 10.23
C TYR A 366 4.60 -1.53 10.28
N ARG A 367 5.23 -1.21 9.16
CA ARG A 367 6.17 -0.08 9.04
C ARG A 367 5.46 1.25 9.26
N ASN A 368 4.27 1.38 8.68
CA ASN A 368 3.39 2.53 8.81
C ASN A 368 2.86 2.67 10.24
N CYS A 369 2.35 1.60 10.85
CA CYS A 369 1.88 1.63 12.24
C CYS A 369 2.98 2.07 13.20
N GLY A 370 4.17 1.47 13.12
CA GLY A 370 5.32 1.92 13.92
C GLY A 370 5.68 3.39 13.69
N GLY A 371 5.57 3.88 12.44
CA GLY A 371 5.81 5.29 12.10
C GLY A 371 4.77 6.23 12.71
N VAL A 372 3.50 5.84 12.73
CA VAL A 372 2.42 6.62 13.35
C VAL A 372 2.66 6.78 14.85
N PHE A 373 3.04 5.70 15.53
CA PHE A 373 3.33 5.75 16.98
C PHE A 373 4.58 6.56 17.28
N ARG A 374 5.66 6.38 16.51
CA ARG A 374 6.86 7.20 16.63
C ARG A 374 6.57 8.69 16.43
N LEU A 375 5.78 9.04 15.42
CA LEU A 375 5.39 10.45 15.20
C LEU A 375 4.55 11.00 16.35
N LEU A 376 3.70 10.18 16.97
CA LEU A 376 2.88 10.61 18.09
C LEU A 376 3.72 10.77 19.36
N GLU A 377 4.64 9.85 19.62
CA GLU A 377 5.66 9.95 20.67
C GLU A 377 6.49 11.22 20.50
N GLU A 378 7.12 11.42 19.33
CA GLU A 378 7.95 12.60 19.04
C GLU A 378 7.13 13.90 19.19
N SER A 379 5.85 13.89 18.78
CA SER A 379 4.95 15.03 18.97
C SER A 379 4.68 15.33 20.44
N ILE A 380 4.61 14.32 21.31
CA ILE A 380 4.45 14.49 22.75
C ILE A 380 5.75 15.01 23.36
N GLU A 381 6.89 14.37 23.07
CA GLU A 381 8.20 14.76 23.58
C GLU A 381 8.54 16.21 23.21
N THR A 382 8.40 16.57 21.94
CA THR A 382 8.68 17.94 21.46
C THR A 382 7.79 19.00 22.11
N THR A 383 6.51 18.67 22.36
CA THR A 383 5.59 19.58 23.04
C THR A 383 5.98 19.78 24.51
N LEU A 384 6.49 18.73 25.16
CA LEU A 384 6.94 18.78 26.56
C LEU A 384 8.32 19.44 26.73
N GLU A 385 9.18 19.38 25.71
CA GLU A 385 10.50 20.04 25.71
C GLU A 385 10.42 21.57 25.54
N GLU A 386 9.37 22.09 24.90
CA GLU A 386 9.17 23.54 24.73
C GLU A 386 8.98 24.21 26.09
N SER A 387 9.95 25.01 26.54
CA SER A 387 9.90 25.65 27.86
C SER A 387 8.85 26.76 27.98
N ASP A 388 8.50 27.39 26.86
CA ASP A 388 7.50 28.46 26.85
C ASP A 388 6.09 27.88 26.70
N VAL A 389 5.36 27.82 27.81
CA VAL A 389 3.99 27.28 27.87
C VAL A 389 3.04 28.06 26.96
N GLU A 390 3.28 29.34 26.67
CA GLU A 390 2.44 30.14 25.75
C GLU A 390 2.67 29.77 24.28
N MET A 391 3.82 29.18 23.95
CA MET A 391 4.17 28.72 22.61
C MET A 391 3.68 27.29 22.33
N ARG A 392 3.24 26.55 23.36
CA ARG A 392 2.68 25.21 23.23
C ARG A 392 1.25 25.25 22.68
N GLU A 393 0.86 24.19 21.97
CA GLU A 393 -0.57 23.90 21.74
C GLU A 393 -1.28 23.80 23.11
N ASN A 394 -2.52 24.26 23.19
CA ASN A 394 -3.28 24.21 24.44
C ASN A 394 -3.37 22.78 24.98
N GLY A 395 -3.04 22.59 26.27
CA GLY A 395 -2.91 21.27 26.87
C GLY A 395 -4.15 20.38 26.74
N GLU A 396 -5.36 20.91 26.97
CA GLU A 396 -6.61 20.14 26.86
C GLU A 396 -6.93 19.75 25.41
N MET A 397 -6.61 20.63 24.46
CA MET A 397 -6.77 20.35 23.02
C MET A 397 -5.77 19.29 22.55
N PHE A 398 -4.53 19.39 23.03
CA PHE A 398 -3.48 18.41 22.76
C PHE A 398 -3.85 17.04 23.34
N GLU A 399 -4.30 16.97 24.59
CA GLU A 399 -4.77 15.73 25.23
C GLU A 399 -5.90 15.09 24.40
N ARG A 400 -6.90 15.88 23.98
CA ARG A 400 -7.99 15.40 23.13
C ARG A 400 -7.50 14.85 21.79
N LYS A 401 -6.52 15.51 21.18
CA LYS A 401 -5.93 15.07 19.90
C LYS A 401 -5.18 13.75 20.05
N VAL A 402 -4.40 13.58 21.12
CA VAL A 402 -3.72 12.31 21.44
C VAL A 402 -4.76 11.21 21.70
N ALA A 403 -5.77 11.48 22.52
CA ALA A 403 -6.84 10.52 22.82
C ALA A 403 -7.54 10.02 21.55
N LEU A 404 -7.91 10.93 20.65
CA LEU A 404 -8.55 10.59 19.38
C LEU A 404 -7.63 9.79 18.45
N LYS A 405 -6.34 10.14 18.37
CA LYS A 405 -5.36 9.37 17.59
C LYS A 405 -5.12 7.96 18.14
N LEU A 406 -5.34 7.74 19.43
CA LEU A 406 -5.26 6.42 20.06
C LEU A 406 -6.61 5.70 20.15
N GLY A 407 -7.70 6.31 19.70
CA GLY A 407 -9.05 5.74 19.80
C GLY A 407 -9.55 5.59 21.23
N ARG A 408 -9.08 6.44 22.15
CA ARG A 408 -9.46 6.43 23.57
C ARG A 408 -10.32 7.64 23.92
N SER A 409 -11.17 7.49 24.93
CA SER A 409 -11.74 8.66 25.63
C SER A 409 -10.67 9.30 26.51
N LEU A 410 -10.87 10.58 26.90
CA LEU A 410 -9.96 11.27 27.82
C LEU A 410 -9.74 10.48 29.13
N SER A 411 -10.82 9.99 29.73
CA SER A 411 -10.75 9.16 30.94
C SER A 411 -9.91 7.90 30.76
N GLN A 412 -10.06 7.20 29.62
CA GLN A 412 -9.29 5.99 29.32
C GLN A 412 -7.83 6.28 29.01
N LEU A 413 -7.51 7.48 28.51
CA LEU A 413 -6.15 7.91 28.26
C LEU A 413 -5.43 8.20 29.60
N ARG A 414 -6.09 8.89 30.53
CA ARG A 414 -5.55 9.12 31.88
C ARG A 414 -5.40 7.84 32.69
N GLU A 415 -6.38 6.93 32.59
CA GLU A 415 -6.29 5.61 33.24
C GLU A 415 -5.07 4.82 32.74
N LEU A 416 -4.80 4.86 31.42
CA LEU A 416 -3.62 4.23 30.83
C LEU A 416 -2.33 4.84 31.40
N ALA A 417 -2.26 6.17 31.49
CA ALA A 417 -1.10 6.85 32.06
C ALA A 417 -0.85 6.42 33.52
N VAL A 418 -1.90 6.39 34.36
CA VAL A 418 -1.80 5.94 35.76
C VAL A 418 -1.33 4.48 35.85
N LYS A 419 -1.85 3.60 35.00
CA LYS A 419 -1.40 2.19 34.93
C LYS A 419 0.06 2.08 34.52
N SER A 420 0.50 2.87 33.55
CA SER A 420 1.91 2.90 33.11
C SER A 420 2.83 3.33 34.25
N ILE A 421 2.48 4.41 34.96
CA ILE A 421 3.27 4.89 36.10
C ILE A 421 3.34 3.83 37.20
N TYR A 422 2.22 3.17 37.50
CA TYR A 422 2.18 2.09 38.48
C TYR A 422 3.03 0.88 38.05
N SER A 423 2.98 0.51 36.77
CA SER A 423 3.79 -0.56 36.16
C SER A 423 5.28 -0.27 36.30
N ASP A 424 5.72 0.94 36.00
CA ASP A 424 7.13 1.35 36.14
C ASP A 424 7.60 1.31 37.61
N ILE A 425 6.75 1.71 38.57
CA ILE A 425 7.08 1.66 40.01
C ILE A 425 7.16 0.22 40.53
N THR A 426 6.23 -0.63 40.10
CA THR A 426 6.14 -2.02 40.59
C THR A 426 7.05 -2.99 39.84
N GLY A 427 7.62 -2.57 38.71
CA GLY A 427 8.43 -3.42 37.82
C GLY A 427 7.63 -4.53 37.13
N VAL A 428 6.29 -4.45 37.15
CA VAL A 428 5.41 -5.38 36.45
C VAL A 428 5.22 -4.88 35.04
N GLU A 429 5.49 -5.70 34.03
CA GLU A 429 5.35 -5.29 32.64
C GLU A 429 3.89 -4.98 32.29
N MET A 430 3.63 -3.81 31.70
CA MET A 430 2.28 -3.42 31.31
C MET A 430 1.80 -4.23 30.11
N GLU A 431 0.63 -4.88 30.17
CA GLU A 431 0.09 -5.65 29.03
C GLU A 431 -0.75 -4.80 28.06
N GLU A 432 -1.23 -3.62 28.50
CA GLU A 432 -2.17 -2.79 27.75
C GLU A 432 -1.45 -1.92 26.70
N PHE A 433 -1.85 -2.01 25.43
CA PHE A 433 -1.36 -1.13 24.36
C PHE A 433 -1.89 0.30 24.50
N GLY A 434 -1.11 1.28 24.04
CA GLY A 434 -1.53 2.67 24.00
C GLY A 434 -2.69 2.89 23.04
N SER A 435 -2.64 2.27 21.87
CA SER A 435 -3.73 2.32 20.89
C SER A 435 -4.88 1.37 21.22
N LYS A 436 -6.12 1.78 20.92
CA LYS A 436 -7.29 0.91 20.80
C LYS A 436 -7.80 0.77 19.36
N LEU A 437 -7.16 1.45 18.42
CA LEU A 437 -7.58 1.46 17.01
C LEU A 437 -7.08 0.24 16.24
N PHE A 438 -6.00 -0.38 16.70
CA PHE A 438 -5.30 -1.46 16.01
C PHE A 438 -5.06 -2.64 16.93
#